data_AF-A0A7G9YK53-F1
#
_entry.id   AF-A0A7G9YK53-F1
#
_cell.length_a   1.000
_cell.length_b   1.000
_cell.length_c   1.000
_cell.angle_alpha   90.00
_cell.angle_beta   90.00
_cell.angle_gamma   90.00
#
_symmetry.space_group_name_H-M   'P 1'
#
loop_
_entity.id
_entity.type
_entity.pdbx_description
1 polymer ?
#
loop_
_entity_poly.entity_id
_entity_poly.type
_entity_poly.pdbx_seq_one_letter_code
_entity_poly.pdbx_strand_id
1 'polypeptide(L)'
;MTPELAQILAAYNIPIGSSLDGPKELNDRQRGIGYYDKTMQGYKIARENGLDVRFICTFTAQSVKLKEDIFNFFLENGLTLKLHPALPSLRAESSDDWVLDSKEYGELLIFLLDKYLENMDKIEVMNIDHLCKCVFTRRGTVCTYVDCMDSTFAVGPDGSIYPCYRFVGMPEYVMGSVYDHPAMEDLAKSDAWARMHKFKDYVDQECKECPHISYCRGGCPYNAMVPSNGEIEGVDPHCTAYKMIFEEITARINQNFMGAPSMAMDPFQSEPAKDVKPGIMPLIFRTMSR
;
A
#
# COMPACT_ATOMS: atom_id res chain seq x y z
N MET A 1 6.92 -22.82 -1.52
CA MET A 1 7.60 -22.92 -2.82
C MET A 1 8.23 -24.30 -2.93
N THR A 2 8.07 -24.99 -4.05
CA THR A 2 8.84 -26.21 -4.39
C THR A 2 9.85 -25.88 -5.49
N PRO A 3 10.92 -26.68 -5.67
CA PRO A 3 11.88 -26.47 -6.76
C PRO A 3 11.22 -26.48 -8.15
N GLU A 4 10.29 -27.40 -8.38
CA GLU A 4 9.54 -27.49 -9.65
C GLU A 4 8.75 -26.21 -9.93
N LEU A 5 8.01 -25.70 -8.93
CA LEU A 5 7.27 -24.46 -9.10
C LEU A 5 8.20 -23.26 -9.32
N ALA A 6 9.34 -23.22 -8.63
CA ALA A 6 10.32 -22.15 -8.80
C ALA A 6 10.90 -22.12 -10.21
N GLN A 7 11.20 -23.29 -10.80
CA GLN A 7 11.68 -23.39 -12.18
C GLN A 7 10.64 -22.88 -13.19
N ILE A 8 9.37 -23.25 -13.00
CA ILE A 8 8.27 -22.78 -13.86
C ILE A 8 8.13 -21.26 -13.76
N LEU A 9 8.05 -20.71 -12.54
CA LEU A 9 7.90 -19.26 -12.35
C LEU A 9 9.09 -18.48 -12.91
N ALA A 10 10.31 -19.03 -12.79
CA ALA A 10 11.51 -18.43 -13.35
C ALA A 10 11.48 -18.43 -14.89
N ALA A 11 11.06 -19.52 -15.51
CA ALA A 11 10.97 -19.63 -16.98
C ALA A 11 10.04 -18.58 -17.60
N TYR A 12 9.00 -18.16 -16.87
CA TYR A 12 8.04 -17.16 -17.32
C TYR A 12 8.27 -15.76 -16.72
N ASN A 13 9.38 -15.54 -16.00
CA ASN A 13 9.70 -14.28 -15.32
C ASN A 13 8.55 -13.75 -14.44
N ILE A 14 7.88 -14.65 -13.71
CA ILE A 14 6.74 -14.28 -12.87
C ILE A 14 7.24 -13.62 -11.57
N PRO A 15 6.88 -12.37 -11.28
CA PRO A 15 7.26 -11.71 -10.03
C PRO A 15 6.56 -12.37 -8.84
N ILE A 16 7.27 -12.51 -7.71
CA ILE A 16 6.75 -13.20 -6.54
C ILE A 16 6.56 -12.21 -5.38
N GLY A 17 5.33 -12.15 -4.89
CA GLY A 17 5.01 -11.57 -3.59
C GLY A 17 4.86 -12.67 -2.55
N SER A 18 5.47 -12.52 -1.38
CA SER A 18 5.26 -13.42 -0.25
C SER A 18 4.97 -12.64 1.03
N SER A 19 4.30 -13.25 1.98
CA SER A 19 3.99 -12.65 3.27
C SER A 19 5.11 -12.89 4.29
N LEU A 20 5.56 -11.82 4.95
CA LEU A 20 6.53 -11.86 6.05
C LEU A 20 6.34 -10.61 6.90
N ASP A 21 6.06 -10.77 8.20
CA ASP A 21 5.67 -9.64 9.06
C ASP A 21 6.78 -9.13 9.99
N GLY A 22 8.02 -9.57 9.77
CA GLY A 22 9.18 -9.19 10.58
C GLY A 22 9.84 -10.40 11.26
N PRO A 23 10.47 -10.19 12.43
CA PRO A 23 11.12 -11.25 13.18
C PRO A 23 10.22 -12.45 13.45
N LYS A 24 10.83 -13.63 13.57
CA LYS A 24 10.13 -14.92 13.68
C LYS A 24 8.98 -14.94 14.69
N GLU A 25 9.24 -14.47 15.92
CA GLU A 25 8.23 -14.47 16.99
C GLU A 25 7.01 -13.64 16.60
N LEU A 26 7.22 -12.44 16.06
CA LEU A 26 6.15 -11.58 15.59
C LEU A 26 5.41 -12.19 14.39
N ASN A 27 6.15 -12.69 13.41
CA ASN A 27 5.57 -13.29 12.22
C ASN A 27 4.69 -14.50 12.58
N ASP A 28 5.18 -15.40 13.42
CA ASP A 28 4.44 -16.59 13.83
C ASP A 28 3.26 -16.25 14.75
N ARG A 29 3.35 -15.16 15.55
CA ARG A 29 2.20 -14.64 16.30
C ARG A 29 1.08 -14.15 15.38
N GLN A 30 1.39 -13.50 14.25
CA GLN A 30 0.37 -13.02 13.31
C GLN A 30 -0.11 -14.10 12.33
N ARG A 31 0.76 -15.03 11.92
CA ARG A 31 0.53 -15.96 10.80
C ARG A 31 0.46 -17.44 11.17
N GLY A 32 0.69 -17.76 12.44
CA GLY A 32 0.70 -19.12 12.98
C GLY A 32 2.11 -19.69 13.16
N ILE A 33 2.23 -20.60 14.13
CA ILE A 33 3.50 -21.23 14.52
C ILE A 33 4.13 -21.95 13.32
N GLY A 34 5.42 -21.68 13.07
CA GLY A 34 6.19 -22.28 12.00
C GLY A 34 5.96 -21.66 10.62
N TYR A 35 5.19 -20.57 10.52
CA TYR A 35 4.99 -19.86 9.25
C TYR A 35 6.29 -19.25 8.76
N TYR A 36 7.05 -18.61 9.65
CA TYR A 36 8.32 -17.95 9.33
C TYR A 36 9.30 -18.91 8.65
N ASP A 37 9.57 -20.06 9.27
CA ASP A 37 10.54 -21.02 8.74
C ASP A 37 10.13 -21.55 7.36
N LYS A 38 8.83 -21.84 7.17
CA LYS A 38 8.29 -22.27 5.87
C LYS A 38 8.44 -21.19 4.81
N THR A 39 8.17 -19.94 5.16
CA THR A 39 8.36 -18.78 4.27
C THR A 39 9.82 -18.62 3.88
N MET A 40 10.74 -18.65 4.84
CA MET A 40 12.17 -18.49 4.58
C MET A 40 12.76 -19.67 3.80
N GLN A 41 12.29 -20.90 4.03
CA GLN A 41 12.64 -22.06 3.20
C GLN A 41 12.17 -21.85 1.75
N GLY A 42 10.92 -21.39 1.56
CA GLY A 42 10.39 -21.11 0.23
C GLY A 42 11.14 -19.98 -0.49
N TYR A 43 11.52 -18.93 0.25
CA TYR A 43 12.33 -17.83 -0.23
C TYR A 43 13.71 -18.30 -0.71
N LYS A 44 14.39 -19.16 0.07
CA LYS A 44 15.67 -19.75 -0.31
C LYS A 44 15.56 -20.49 -1.66
N ILE A 45 14.56 -21.35 -1.82
CA ILE A 45 14.33 -22.09 -3.08
C ILE A 45 14.10 -21.12 -4.25
N ALA A 46 13.30 -20.06 -4.04
CA ALA A 46 13.05 -19.08 -5.09
C ALA A 46 14.34 -18.35 -5.51
N ARG A 47 15.16 -17.90 -4.53
CA ARG A 47 16.43 -17.22 -4.79
C ARG A 47 17.46 -18.10 -5.51
N GLU A 48 17.54 -19.38 -5.14
CA GLU A 48 18.40 -20.36 -5.81
C GLU A 48 18.02 -20.58 -7.29
N ASN A 49 16.78 -20.28 -7.67
CA ASN A 49 16.30 -20.32 -9.06
C ASN A 49 16.29 -18.94 -9.73
N GLY A 50 16.95 -17.93 -9.15
CA GLY A 50 17.08 -16.60 -9.74
C GLY A 50 15.83 -15.72 -9.65
N LEU A 51 14.82 -16.12 -8.87
CA LEU A 51 13.60 -15.33 -8.70
C LEU A 51 13.83 -14.12 -7.77
N ASP A 52 13.16 -13.02 -8.11
CA ASP A 52 12.98 -11.88 -7.20
C ASP A 52 11.72 -12.09 -6.36
N VAL A 53 11.86 -11.95 -5.04
CA VAL A 53 10.76 -12.12 -4.08
C VAL A 53 10.65 -10.86 -3.25
N ARG A 54 9.48 -10.24 -3.30
CA ARG A 54 9.16 -9.05 -2.50
C ARG A 54 8.24 -9.45 -1.36
N PHE A 55 8.60 -9.02 -0.15
CA PHE A 55 7.83 -9.35 1.03
C PHE A 55 6.79 -8.28 1.35
N ILE A 56 5.57 -8.74 1.64
CA ILE A 56 4.45 -7.92 2.08
C ILE A 56 4.30 -8.13 3.59
N CYS A 57 4.53 -7.06 4.34
CA CYS A 57 4.48 -6.99 5.79
C CYS A 57 3.16 -6.36 6.24
N THR A 58 2.36 -7.13 6.96
CA THR A 58 1.10 -6.64 7.54
C THR A 58 1.35 -5.97 8.90
N PHE A 59 1.06 -4.67 8.98
CA PHE A 59 1.07 -3.91 10.22
C PHE A 59 -0.32 -3.91 10.87
N THR A 60 -0.39 -4.33 12.12
CA THR A 60 -1.60 -4.44 12.94
C THR A 60 -1.53 -3.45 14.10
N ALA A 61 -2.64 -3.25 14.82
CA ALA A 61 -2.68 -2.49 16.08
C ALA A 61 -1.62 -2.96 17.10
N GLN A 62 -1.18 -4.22 16.99
CA GLN A 62 -0.19 -4.81 17.89
C GLN A 62 1.23 -4.63 17.34
N SER A 63 1.45 -4.91 16.05
CA SER A 63 2.79 -4.89 15.46
C SER A 63 3.31 -3.49 15.13
N VAL A 64 2.44 -2.48 14.99
CA VAL A 64 2.86 -1.08 14.83
C VAL A 64 3.71 -0.58 16.01
N LYS A 65 3.53 -1.16 17.20
CA LYS A 65 4.33 -0.86 18.40
C LYS A 65 5.78 -1.35 18.27
N LEU A 66 6.03 -2.30 17.38
CA LEU A 66 7.34 -2.89 17.07
C LEU A 66 7.89 -2.39 15.72
N LYS A 67 7.42 -1.24 15.23
CA LYS A 67 7.80 -0.70 13.91
C LYS A 67 9.31 -0.56 13.69
N GLU A 68 10.07 -0.27 14.74
CA GLU A 68 11.54 -0.20 14.68
C GLU A 68 12.15 -1.59 14.46
N ASP A 69 11.75 -2.59 15.24
CA ASP A 69 12.23 -3.97 15.10
C ASP A 69 11.88 -4.54 13.72
N ILE A 70 10.67 -4.26 13.22
CA ILE A 70 10.25 -4.67 11.88
C ILE A 70 11.13 -3.99 10.83
N PHE A 71 11.30 -2.67 10.88
CA PHE A 71 12.14 -1.97 9.91
C PHE A 71 13.58 -2.49 9.90
N ASN A 72 14.18 -2.63 11.09
CA ASN A 72 15.55 -3.12 11.25
C ASN A 72 15.69 -4.56 10.73
N PHE A 73 14.70 -5.43 10.99
CA PHE A 73 14.69 -6.78 10.45
C PHE A 73 14.78 -6.80 8.92
N PHE A 74 13.96 -5.98 8.23
CA PHE A 74 14.01 -5.91 6.77
C PHE A 74 15.33 -5.32 6.27
N LEU A 75 15.84 -4.27 6.94
CA LEU A 75 17.11 -3.63 6.62
C LEU A 75 18.29 -4.60 6.74
N GLU A 76 18.42 -5.26 7.89
CA GLU A 76 19.54 -6.16 8.21
C GLU A 76 19.58 -7.40 7.31
N ASN A 77 18.40 -7.86 6.85
CA ASN A 77 18.29 -8.99 5.93
C ASN A 77 18.33 -8.60 4.45
N GLY A 78 18.48 -7.30 4.13
CA GLY A 78 18.51 -6.81 2.75
C GLY A 78 17.20 -7.08 1.98
N LEU A 79 16.06 -7.01 2.69
CA LEU A 79 14.74 -7.32 2.14
C LEU A 79 13.98 -6.03 1.81
N THR A 80 13.26 -6.04 0.68
CA THR A 80 12.31 -4.98 0.35
C THR A 80 11.10 -5.04 1.29
N LEU A 81 10.77 -3.89 1.89
CA LEU A 81 9.60 -3.73 2.75
C LEU A 81 8.42 -3.18 1.95
N LYS A 82 7.40 -4.00 1.71
CA LYS A 82 6.09 -3.54 1.25
C LYS A 82 5.10 -3.61 2.41
N LEU A 83 4.61 -2.47 2.85
CA LEU A 83 3.66 -2.35 3.93
C LEU A 83 2.23 -2.66 3.45
N HIS A 84 1.46 -3.33 4.30
CA HIS A 84 0.01 -3.40 4.21
C HIS A 84 -0.59 -3.16 5.60
N PRO A 85 -1.48 -2.17 5.80
CA PRO A 85 -2.17 -2.04 7.09
C PRO A 85 -3.18 -3.18 7.25
N ALA A 86 -3.40 -3.63 8.47
CA ALA A 86 -4.50 -4.50 8.81
C ALA A 86 -5.79 -3.66 8.81
N LEU A 87 -6.73 -4.08 7.97
CA LEU A 87 -7.95 -3.35 7.66
C LEU A 87 -9.15 -4.15 8.16
N PRO A 88 -10.26 -3.47 8.53
CA PRO A 88 -11.48 -4.16 8.87
C PRO A 88 -12.06 -4.85 7.62
N SER A 89 -12.94 -5.82 7.81
CA SER A 89 -13.52 -6.62 6.73
C SER A 89 -15.04 -6.68 6.83
N LEU A 90 -15.71 -6.57 5.68
CA LEU A 90 -17.16 -6.82 5.55
C LEU A 90 -17.57 -8.23 5.95
N ARG A 91 -16.63 -9.17 6.09
CA ARG A 91 -16.89 -10.57 6.43
C ARG A 91 -16.69 -10.89 7.90
N ALA A 92 -16.05 -10.01 8.65
CA ALA A 92 -15.70 -10.27 10.04
C ALA A 92 -16.77 -9.66 10.94
N GLU A 93 -17.36 -10.46 11.82
CA GLU A 93 -18.33 -9.97 12.82
C GLU A 93 -17.65 -9.15 13.93
N SER A 94 -16.35 -9.38 14.17
CA SER A 94 -15.53 -8.59 15.09
C SER A 94 -14.06 -8.95 14.89
N SER A 95 -13.20 -8.02 14.52
CA SER A 95 -11.76 -8.19 14.72
C SER A 95 -11.04 -6.86 14.88
N ASP A 96 -11.62 -5.95 15.66
CA ASP A 96 -11.04 -4.63 15.93
C ASP A 96 -9.63 -4.71 16.54
N ASP A 97 -9.31 -5.80 17.27
CA ASP A 97 -8.01 -6.00 17.95
C ASP A 97 -6.78 -6.01 17.03
N TRP A 98 -6.98 -6.21 15.73
CA TRP A 98 -5.89 -6.20 14.74
C TRP A 98 -5.90 -4.96 13.86
N VAL A 99 -7.06 -4.30 13.73
CA VAL A 99 -7.25 -3.17 12.83
C VAL A 99 -6.35 -2.03 13.24
N LEU A 100 -5.50 -1.58 12.32
CA LEU A 100 -4.61 -0.47 12.59
C LEU A 100 -5.41 0.83 12.65
N ASP A 101 -5.24 1.64 13.69
CA ASP A 101 -5.87 2.95 13.76
C ASP A 101 -5.36 3.89 12.65
N SER A 102 -6.23 4.79 12.19
CA SER A 102 -5.91 5.73 11.11
C SER A 102 -4.78 6.69 11.48
N LYS A 103 -4.75 7.21 12.70
CA LYS A 103 -3.69 8.10 13.15
C LYS A 103 -2.38 7.32 13.36
N GLU A 104 -2.43 6.16 14.00
CA GLU A 104 -1.24 5.30 14.15
C GLU A 104 -0.65 4.89 12.79
N TYR A 105 -1.50 4.66 11.79
CA TYR A 105 -1.05 4.38 10.43
C TYR A 105 -0.33 5.59 9.81
N GLY A 106 -0.86 6.81 9.98
CA GLY A 106 -0.19 8.03 9.54
C GLY A 106 1.18 8.23 10.20
N GLU A 107 1.26 8.01 11.51
CA GLU A 107 2.52 8.08 12.27
C GLU A 107 3.53 7.02 11.80
N LEU A 108 3.07 5.80 11.51
CA LEU A 108 3.89 4.74 10.93
C LEU A 108 4.45 5.12 9.55
N LEU A 109 3.64 5.71 8.67
CA LEU A 109 4.09 6.13 7.34
C LEU A 109 5.15 7.23 7.42
N ILE A 110 4.99 8.20 8.32
CA ILE A 110 5.99 9.26 8.54
C ILE A 110 7.28 8.66 9.10
N PHE A 111 7.18 7.76 10.09
CA PHE A 111 8.33 7.03 10.62
C PHE A 111 9.09 6.26 9.53
N LEU A 112 8.37 5.54 8.66
CA LEU A 112 8.98 4.79 7.56
C LEU A 112 9.60 5.73 6.52
N LEU A 113 9.02 6.90 6.25
CA LEU A 113 9.62 7.91 5.39
C LEU A 113 10.97 8.39 5.96
N ASP A 114 11.02 8.72 7.25
CA ASP A 114 12.25 9.14 7.93
C ASP A 114 13.33 8.05 7.84
N LYS A 115 13.00 6.84 8.28
CA LYS A 115 13.93 5.71 8.27
C LYS A 115 14.40 5.33 6.88
N TYR A 116 13.52 5.45 5.88
CA TYR A 116 13.88 5.17 4.50
C TYR A 116 14.85 6.21 3.94
N LEU A 117 14.60 7.50 4.19
CA LEU A 117 15.49 8.58 3.74
C LEU A 117 16.89 8.47 4.37
N GLU A 118 16.97 7.99 5.61
CA GLU A 118 18.24 7.70 6.31
C GLU A 118 19.02 6.50 5.72
N ASN A 119 18.35 5.58 5.01
CA ASN A 119 18.89 4.29 4.59
C ASN A 119 18.63 3.97 3.11
N MET A 120 18.52 5.00 2.27
CA MET A 120 18.11 4.84 0.86
C MET A 120 19.01 3.89 0.07
N ASP A 121 20.29 3.77 0.41
CA ASP A 121 21.25 2.89 -0.27
C ASP A 121 21.13 1.41 0.16
N LYS A 122 20.39 1.11 1.24
CA LYS A 122 20.40 -0.21 1.89
C LYS A 122 19.08 -0.95 1.84
N ILE A 123 17.96 -0.24 1.80
CA ILE A 123 16.61 -0.82 1.82
C ILE A 123 15.72 -0.16 0.78
N GLU A 124 14.65 -0.83 0.38
CA GLU A 124 13.54 -0.24 -0.36
C GLU A 124 12.25 -0.34 0.46
N VAL A 125 11.55 0.79 0.61
CA VAL A 125 10.22 0.84 1.22
C VAL A 125 9.20 1.23 0.14
N MET A 126 8.61 0.22 -0.51
CA MET A 126 7.83 0.39 -1.74
C MET A 126 6.66 1.36 -1.59
N ASN A 127 5.97 1.33 -0.44
CA ASN A 127 4.82 2.20 -0.20
C ASN A 127 5.23 3.67 -0.17
N ILE A 128 6.40 3.98 0.40
CA ILE A 128 6.91 5.36 0.44
C ILE A 128 7.33 5.80 -0.97
N ASP A 129 7.95 4.91 -1.75
CA ASP A 129 8.25 5.18 -3.17
C ASP A 129 6.98 5.56 -3.95
N HIS A 130 5.92 4.75 -3.82
CA HIS A 130 4.64 5.00 -4.47
C HIS A 130 3.98 6.31 -4.00
N LEU A 131 4.00 6.59 -2.70
CA LEU A 131 3.44 7.82 -2.14
C LEU A 131 4.18 9.06 -2.63
N CYS A 132 5.51 9.02 -2.67
CA CYS A 132 6.32 10.11 -3.22
C CYS A 132 6.01 10.34 -4.70
N LYS A 133 5.94 9.26 -5.50
CA LYS A 133 5.55 9.32 -6.91
C LYS A 133 4.13 9.86 -7.08
N CYS A 134 3.19 9.49 -6.21
CA CYS A 134 1.82 10.00 -6.22
C CYS A 134 1.77 11.52 -6.04
N VAL A 135 2.42 12.02 -4.97
CA VAL A 135 2.42 13.45 -4.64
C VAL A 135 3.13 14.25 -5.73
N PHE A 136 4.28 13.79 -6.19
CA PHE A 136 5.08 14.48 -7.19
C PHE A 136 4.41 14.55 -8.57
N THR A 137 3.85 13.43 -9.03
CA THR A 137 3.19 13.36 -10.36
C THR A 137 1.74 13.84 -10.32
N ARG A 138 1.19 14.08 -9.12
CA ARG A 138 -0.23 14.41 -8.88
C ARG A 138 -1.18 13.37 -9.50
N ARG A 139 -0.75 12.10 -9.51
CA ARG A 139 -1.51 10.94 -10.02
C ARG A 139 -1.37 9.74 -9.08
N GLY A 140 -2.45 9.02 -8.82
CA GLY A 140 -2.40 7.78 -8.05
C GLY A 140 -1.56 6.69 -8.75
N THR A 141 -0.80 5.91 -7.99
CA THR A 141 0.09 4.85 -8.51
C THR A 141 -0.24 3.45 -8.02
N VAL A 142 -1.12 3.32 -7.03
CA VAL A 142 -1.61 2.04 -6.48
C VAL A 142 -3.13 2.03 -6.43
N CYS A 143 -3.74 0.84 -6.38
CA CYS A 143 -5.19 0.67 -6.46
C CYS A 143 -5.99 1.52 -5.45
N THR A 144 -5.47 1.72 -4.24
CA THR A 144 -6.09 2.57 -3.20
C THR A 144 -6.23 4.03 -3.62
N TYR A 145 -5.40 4.51 -4.54
CA TYR A 145 -5.24 5.93 -4.88
C TYR A 145 -5.70 6.26 -6.31
N VAL A 146 -6.36 5.32 -6.98
CA VAL A 146 -6.86 5.46 -8.35
C VAL A 146 -8.35 5.14 -8.42
N ASP A 147 -8.99 5.61 -9.48
CA ASP A 147 -10.36 5.22 -9.81
C ASP A 147 -10.35 3.78 -10.38
N CYS A 148 -10.67 2.80 -9.54
CA CYS A 148 -10.52 1.37 -9.85
C CYS A 148 -11.78 0.70 -10.44
N MET A 149 -12.91 1.42 -10.53
CA MET A 149 -14.23 0.83 -10.79
C MET A 149 -14.38 0.20 -12.17
N ASP A 150 -13.75 0.79 -13.19
CA ASP A 150 -13.89 0.34 -14.59
C ASP A 150 -12.70 -0.50 -15.08
N SER A 151 -11.71 -0.73 -14.20
CA SER A 151 -10.39 -1.22 -14.62
C SER A 151 -9.85 -2.37 -13.78
N THR A 152 -10.51 -2.70 -12.67
CA THR A 152 -10.11 -3.78 -11.77
C THR A 152 -11.25 -4.77 -11.64
N PHE A 153 -10.94 -6.06 -11.81
CA PHE A 153 -11.88 -7.16 -11.59
C PHE A 153 -11.14 -8.32 -10.94
N ALA A 154 -11.89 -9.18 -10.25
CA ALA A 154 -11.39 -10.46 -9.77
C ALA A 154 -12.29 -11.59 -10.24
N VAL A 155 -11.69 -12.73 -10.55
CA VAL A 155 -12.40 -13.97 -10.86
C VAL A 155 -12.25 -14.91 -9.67
N GLY A 156 -13.37 -15.31 -9.09
CA GLY A 156 -13.42 -16.29 -8.03
C GLY A 156 -13.07 -17.71 -8.53
N PRO A 157 -12.73 -18.64 -7.63
CA PRO A 157 -12.45 -20.03 -8.00
C PRO A 157 -13.61 -20.74 -8.69
N ASP A 158 -14.84 -20.26 -8.49
CA ASP A 158 -16.08 -20.73 -9.09
C ASP A 158 -16.36 -20.12 -10.48
N GLY A 159 -15.53 -19.18 -10.93
CA GLY A 159 -15.71 -18.44 -12.18
C GLY A 159 -16.56 -17.17 -12.06
N SER A 160 -17.08 -16.84 -10.87
CA SER A 160 -17.81 -15.60 -10.64
C SER A 160 -16.88 -14.39 -10.75
N ILE A 161 -17.35 -13.31 -11.38
CA ILE A 161 -16.63 -12.05 -11.56
C ILE A 161 -17.06 -11.07 -10.47
N TYR A 162 -16.09 -10.40 -9.84
CA TYR A 162 -16.28 -9.45 -8.74
C TYR A 162 -15.56 -8.13 -9.01
N PRO A 163 -15.96 -7.01 -8.36
CA PRO A 163 -15.30 -5.72 -8.55
C PRO A 163 -13.82 -5.70 -8.14
N CYS A 164 -13.45 -6.49 -7.14
CA CYS A 164 -12.05 -6.72 -6.78
C CYS A 164 -11.91 -7.98 -5.94
N TYR A 165 -10.67 -8.39 -5.68
CA TYR A 165 -10.39 -9.63 -4.94
C TYR A 165 -10.98 -9.64 -3.53
N ARG A 166 -11.21 -8.47 -2.92
CA ARG A 166 -11.77 -8.36 -1.56
C ARG A 166 -13.25 -8.77 -1.48
N PHE A 167 -13.94 -8.79 -2.62
CA PHE A 167 -15.35 -9.21 -2.71
C PHE A 167 -15.53 -10.69 -3.08
N VAL A 168 -14.47 -11.41 -3.44
CA VAL A 168 -14.54 -12.82 -3.91
C VAL A 168 -15.14 -13.74 -2.85
N GLY A 169 -16.28 -14.35 -3.14
CA GLY A 169 -17.04 -15.18 -2.20
C GLY A 169 -18.19 -14.46 -1.47
N MET A 170 -18.50 -13.21 -1.86
CA MET A 170 -19.67 -12.47 -1.38
C MET A 170 -20.73 -12.41 -2.50
N PRO A 171 -21.79 -13.24 -2.47
CA PRO A 171 -22.75 -13.38 -3.57
C PRO A 171 -23.40 -12.07 -4.03
N GLU A 172 -23.63 -11.14 -3.11
CA GLU A 172 -24.20 -9.83 -3.37
C GLU A 172 -23.29 -8.90 -4.19
N TYR A 173 -22.01 -9.26 -4.37
CA TYR A 173 -21.04 -8.53 -5.19
C TYR A 173 -20.69 -9.25 -6.50
N VAL A 174 -21.42 -10.30 -6.89
CA VAL A 174 -21.22 -10.96 -8.18
C VAL A 174 -21.70 -10.06 -9.31
N MET A 175 -20.85 -9.86 -10.31
CA MET A 175 -21.12 -9.04 -11.50
C MET A 175 -21.54 -9.87 -12.71
N GLY A 176 -21.16 -11.14 -12.74
CA GLY A 176 -21.37 -12.08 -13.84
C GLY A 176 -20.48 -13.31 -13.67
N SER A 177 -20.40 -14.15 -14.71
CA SER A 177 -19.57 -15.36 -14.72
C SER A 177 -18.69 -15.38 -15.95
N VAL A 178 -17.43 -15.81 -15.82
CA VAL A 178 -16.50 -15.94 -16.97
C VAL A 178 -16.98 -16.95 -18.00
N TYR A 179 -17.81 -17.92 -17.60
CA TYR A 179 -18.36 -18.95 -18.50
C TYR A 179 -19.38 -18.39 -19.50
N ASP A 180 -19.98 -17.25 -19.18
CA ASP A 180 -20.95 -16.58 -20.05
C ASP A 180 -20.27 -15.68 -21.09
N HIS A 181 -18.93 -15.58 -21.05
CA HIS A 181 -18.14 -14.68 -21.88
C HIS A 181 -18.68 -13.23 -21.95
N PRO A 182 -18.97 -12.59 -20.80
CA PRO A 182 -19.63 -11.30 -20.78
C PRO A 182 -18.75 -10.21 -21.39
N ALA A 183 -19.38 -9.26 -22.08
CA ALA A 183 -18.73 -8.00 -22.40
C ALA A 183 -18.74 -7.08 -21.16
N MET A 184 -17.95 -6.00 -21.20
CA MET A 184 -17.91 -5.03 -20.10
C MET A 184 -19.28 -4.40 -19.82
N GLU A 185 -20.06 -4.17 -20.88
CA GLU A 185 -21.41 -3.62 -20.82
C GLU A 185 -22.39 -4.56 -20.09
N ASP A 186 -22.11 -5.86 -20.07
CA ASP A 186 -22.92 -6.83 -19.33
C ASP A 186 -22.62 -6.76 -17.83
N LEU A 187 -21.34 -6.67 -17.47
CA LEU A 187 -20.92 -6.48 -16.08
C LEU A 187 -21.43 -5.15 -15.50
N ALA A 188 -21.50 -4.11 -16.35
CA ALA A 188 -21.97 -2.78 -15.97
C ALA A 188 -23.45 -2.73 -15.55
N LYS A 189 -24.24 -3.76 -15.88
CA LYS A 189 -25.64 -3.88 -15.48
C LYS A 189 -25.82 -4.41 -14.06
N SER A 190 -24.76 -4.88 -13.41
CA SER A 190 -24.84 -5.49 -12.08
C SER A 190 -25.03 -4.46 -10.96
N ASP A 191 -25.72 -4.87 -9.89
CA ASP A 191 -25.86 -4.05 -8.68
C ASP A 191 -24.49 -3.72 -8.05
N ALA A 192 -23.55 -4.67 -8.13
CA ALA A 192 -22.18 -4.49 -7.65
C ALA A 192 -21.46 -3.35 -8.39
N TRP A 193 -21.63 -3.26 -9.72
CA TRP A 193 -21.12 -2.16 -10.53
C TRP A 193 -21.71 -0.81 -10.10
N ALA A 194 -23.04 -0.75 -9.93
CA ALA A 194 -23.71 0.46 -9.49
C ALA A 194 -23.26 0.90 -8.09
N ARG A 195 -23.08 -0.04 -7.14
CA ARG A 195 -22.55 0.25 -5.80
C ARG A 195 -21.13 0.81 -5.84
N MET A 196 -20.28 0.27 -6.70
CA MET A 196 -18.92 0.77 -6.91
C MET A 196 -18.93 2.22 -7.45
N HIS A 197 -19.82 2.52 -8.40
CA HIS A 197 -19.96 3.88 -8.94
C HIS A 197 -20.50 4.90 -7.94
N LYS A 198 -21.34 4.49 -6.98
CA LYS A 198 -21.77 5.37 -5.89
C LYS A 198 -20.60 5.91 -5.07
N PHE A 199 -19.55 5.11 -4.86
CA PHE A 199 -18.33 5.58 -4.18
C PHE A 199 -17.63 6.68 -4.97
N LYS A 200 -17.54 6.51 -6.29
CA LYS A 200 -16.96 7.52 -7.17
C LYS A 200 -17.71 8.85 -7.06
N ASP A 201 -19.04 8.81 -7.18
CA ASP A 201 -19.90 9.99 -7.08
C ASP A 201 -19.75 10.67 -5.71
N TYR A 202 -19.73 9.87 -4.63
CA TYR A 202 -19.52 10.37 -3.27
C TYR A 202 -18.17 11.09 -3.14
N VAL A 203 -17.09 10.50 -3.66
CA VAL A 203 -15.75 11.10 -3.63
C VAL A 203 -15.69 12.39 -4.44
N ASP A 204 -16.27 12.41 -5.65
CA ASP A 204 -16.28 13.58 -6.52
C ASP A 204 -17.08 14.76 -5.90
N GLN A 205 -18.03 14.48 -5.00
CA GLN A 205 -18.74 15.47 -4.21
C GLN A 205 -17.97 15.89 -2.94
N GLU A 206 -17.70 14.94 -2.03
CA GLU A 206 -17.21 15.22 -0.68
C GLU A 206 -15.72 15.61 -0.65
N CYS A 207 -14.93 15.13 -1.61
CA CYS A 207 -13.51 15.44 -1.70
C CYS A 207 -13.18 16.53 -2.72
N LYS A 208 -14.19 17.21 -3.29
CA LYS A 208 -14.01 18.18 -4.39
C LYS A 208 -12.99 19.28 -4.08
N GLU A 209 -13.02 19.82 -2.88
CA GLU A 209 -12.12 20.90 -2.42
C GLU A 209 -10.84 20.38 -1.75
N CYS A 210 -10.65 19.05 -1.68
CA CYS A 210 -9.47 18.45 -1.06
C CYS A 210 -8.23 18.66 -1.96
N PRO A 211 -7.11 19.20 -1.45
CA PRO A 211 -5.91 19.46 -2.25
C PRO A 211 -5.22 18.20 -2.80
N HIS A 212 -5.62 17.02 -2.28
CA HIS A 212 -5.06 15.72 -2.62
C HIS A 212 -5.96 14.90 -3.56
N ILE A 213 -7.14 15.39 -3.96
CA ILE A 213 -8.14 14.62 -4.73
C ILE A 213 -7.58 13.98 -6.00
N SER A 214 -6.67 14.67 -6.70
CA SER A 214 -6.06 14.21 -7.95
C SER A 214 -5.28 12.88 -7.84
N TYR A 215 -4.78 12.53 -6.66
CA TYR A 215 -3.98 11.33 -6.42
C TYR A 215 -4.35 10.55 -5.16
N CYS A 216 -5.37 10.97 -4.41
CA CYS A 216 -5.92 10.22 -3.29
C CYS A 216 -7.19 9.46 -3.71
N ARG A 217 -8.08 10.12 -4.49
CA ARG A 217 -9.36 9.56 -4.97
C ARG A 217 -10.23 8.92 -3.88
N GLY A 218 -10.19 9.46 -2.66
CA GLY A 218 -11.01 8.98 -1.54
C GLY A 218 -10.55 7.66 -0.92
N GLY A 219 -9.44 7.08 -1.38
CA GLY A 219 -8.94 5.81 -0.87
C GLY A 219 -9.67 4.58 -1.44
N CYS A 220 -9.66 3.47 -0.71
CA CYS A 220 -10.25 2.22 -1.16
C CYS A 220 -11.77 2.17 -0.94
N PRO A 221 -12.58 1.86 -1.97
CA PRO A 221 -14.04 1.73 -1.82
C PRO A 221 -14.45 0.61 -0.87
N TYR A 222 -13.71 -0.50 -0.88
CA TYR A 222 -13.97 -1.59 0.07
C TYR A 222 -13.86 -1.09 1.50
N ASN A 223 -12.78 -0.34 1.83
CA ASN A 223 -12.58 0.19 3.18
C ASN A 223 -13.68 1.17 3.59
N ALA A 224 -14.13 2.00 2.64
CA ALA A 224 -15.22 2.95 2.86
C ALA A 224 -16.57 2.28 3.16
N MET A 225 -16.81 1.08 2.62
CA MET A 225 -18.03 0.31 2.87
C MET A 225 -18.07 -0.41 4.21
N VAL A 226 -16.90 -0.71 4.80
CA VAL A 226 -16.85 -1.56 6.02
C VAL A 226 -17.60 -0.95 7.21
N PRO A 227 -17.43 0.34 7.56
CA PRO A 227 -18.10 0.93 8.73
C PRO A 227 -19.63 0.93 8.64
N SER A 228 -20.16 0.93 7.42
CA SER A 228 -21.59 1.05 7.08
C SER A 228 -22.15 -0.24 6.46
N ASN A 229 -21.52 -1.39 6.74
CA ASN A 229 -21.98 -2.72 6.34
C ASN A 229 -22.34 -2.85 4.84
N GLY A 230 -21.51 -2.29 3.97
CA GLY A 230 -21.68 -2.36 2.51
C GLY A 230 -22.24 -1.10 1.87
N GLU A 231 -22.77 -0.15 2.65
CA GLU A 231 -23.25 1.14 2.13
C GLU A 231 -22.13 2.17 2.02
N ILE A 232 -22.28 3.14 1.11
CA ILE A 232 -21.33 4.26 0.96
C ILE A 232 -21.84 5.46 1.75
N GLU A 233 -21.29 5.65 2.95
CA GLU A 233 -21.58 6.80 3.82
C GLU A 233 -20.34 7.67 4.06
N GLY A 234 -19.18 7.26 3.55
CA GLY A 234 -17.90 7.89 3.79
C GLY A 234 -16.84 7.54 2.75
N VAL A 235 -15.67 8.12 2.92
CA VAL A 235 -14.44 7.72 2.21
C VAL A 235 -13.68 6.67 3.01
N ASP A 236 -12.52 6.22 2.52
CA ASP A 236 -11.65 5.31 3.25
C ASP A 236 -11.35 5.86 4.68
N PRO A 237 -11.59 5.07 5.76
CA PRO A 237 -11.30 5.45 7.14
C PRO A 237 -9.85 5.89 7.38
N HIS A 238 -8.92 5.49 6.51
CA HIS A 238 -7.54 5.96 6.52
C HIS A 238 -7.29 7.34 5.90
N CYS A 239 -8.34 8.11 5.59
CA CYS A 239 -8.21 9.48 5.08
C CYS A 239 -7.29 10.35 5.96
N THR A 240 -7.38 10.25 7.29
CA THR A 240 -6.47 10.96 8.21
C THR A 240 -5.01 10.55 8.00
N ALA A 241 -4.71 9.25 7.94
CA ALA A 241 -3.38 8.73 7.65
C ALA A 241 -2.82 9.27 6.32
N TYR A 242 -3.66 9.26 5.27
CA TYR A 242 -3.29 9.71 3.94
C TYR A 242 -2.94 11.20 3.92
N LYS A 243 -3.75 12.04 4.56
CA LYS A 243 -3.46 13.47 4.69
C LYS A 243 -2.13 13.72 5.39
N MET A 244 -1.90 13.05 6.53
CA MET A 244 -0.65 13.18 7.30
C MET A 244 0.59 12.93 6.44
N ILE A 245 0.63 11.80 5.72
CA ILE A 245 1.81 11.47 4.90
C ILE A 245 1.92 12.36 3.65
N PHE A 246 0.80 12.73 3.01
CA PHE A 246 0.83 13.59 1.83
C PHE A 246 1.28 15.01 2.16
N GLU A 247 0.84 15.55 3.30
CA GLU A 247 1.26 16.84 3.82
C GLU A 247 2.74 16.81 4.18
N GLU A 248 3.22 15.76 4.86
CA GLU A 248 4.64 15.60 5.21
C GLU A 248 5.53 15.53 3.96
N ILE A 249 5.15 14.72 2.96
CA ILE A 249 5.89 14.64 1.68
C ILE A 249 5.89 16.00 0.98
N THR A 250 4.73 16.68 0.91
CA THR A 250 4.60 18.00 0.27
C THR A 250 5.46 19.04 0.98
N ALA A 251 5.47 19.03 2.32
CA ALA A 251 6.29 19.94 3.12
C ALA A 251 7.78 19.72 2.86
N ARG A 252 8.25 18.48 2.81
CA ARG A 252 9.67 18.17 2.51
C ARG A 252 10.05 18.58 1.08
N ILE A 253 9.18 18.34 0.10
CA ILE A 253 9.39 18.80 -1.28
C ILE A 253 9.57 20.32 -1.29
N ASN A 254 8.67 21.06 -0.64
CA ASN A 254 8.72 22.52 -0.59
C ASN A 254 9.96 23.05 0.16
N GLN A 255 10.36 22.42 1.27
CA GLN A 255 11.59 22.76 1.99
C GLN A 255 12.82 22.58 1.11
N ASN A 256 12.90 21.51 0.31
CA ASN A 256 13.98 21.31 -0.65
C ASN A 256 14.02 22.39 -1.74
N PHE A 257 12.87 22.91 -2.19
CA PHE A 257 12.80 24.01 -3.15
C PHE A 257 13.12 25.38 -2.54
N MET A 258 12.74 25.63 -1.28
CA MET A 258 13.05 26.88 -0.57
C MET A 258 14.47 26.91 0.01
N GLY A 259 15.04 25.75 0.31
CA GLY A 259 16.41 25.57 0.79
C GLY A 259 17.46 25.40 -0.31
N ALA A 260 17.04 25.33 -1.59
CA ALA A 260 17.94 25.51 -2.71
C ALA A 260 18.39 26.99 -2.68
N PRO A 261 19.69 27.29 -2.48
CA PRO A 261 20.12 28.67 -2.45
C PRO A 261 19.75 29.31 -3.78
N SER A 262 18.93 30.37 -3.72
CA SER A 262 18.94 31.36 -4.79
C SER A 262 20.40 31.71 -5.03
N MET A 263 20.85 31.72 -6.28
CA MET A 263 22.21 32.12 -6.65
C MET A 263 22.47 33.59 -6.28
N ALA A 264 22.71 33.83 -5.00
CA ALA A 264 23.18 35.07 -4.40
C ALA A 264 24.06 34.65 -3.23
N MET A 265 25.37 34.71 -3.44
CA MET A 265 26.37 34.49 -2.40
C MET A 265 26.21 35.57 -1.33
N ASP A 266 25.79 35.18 -0.13
CA ASP A 266 25.97 35.98 1.09
C ASP A 266 26.99 35.25 1.98
N PRO A 267 28.20 35.81 2.25
CA PRO A 267 29.30 35.09 2.90
C PRO A 267 29.14 34.96 4.43
N PHE A 268 27.97 35.25 5.00
CA PHE A 268 27.70 35.15 6.43
C PHE A 268 26.41 34.38 6.72
N GLN A 269 26.43 33.05 6.66
CA GLN A 269 25.45 32.25 7.42
C GLN A 269 26.10 31.09 8.16
N SER A 270 25.63 31.01 9.41
CA SER A 270 26.04 30.20 10.56
C SER A 270 25.79 28.70 10.41
N GLU A 271 26.42 27.94 11.32
CA GLU A 271 26.39 26.47 11.49
C GLU A 271 25.05 25.78 11.15
N PRO A 272 25.08 24.55 10.59
CA PRO A 272 23.86 23.82 10.26
C PRO A 272 23.07 23.46 11.53
N ALA A 273 21.77 23.77 11.51
CA ALA A 273 20.83 23.39 12.56
C ALA A 273 20.83 21.86 12.78
N LYS A 274 20.86 21.43 14.04
CA LYS A 274 20.99 20.02 14.45
C LYS A 274 19.78 19.11 14.14
N ASP A 275 18.72 19.63 13.52
CA ASP A 275 17.45 18.92 13.28
C ASP A 275 16.96 19.03 11.81
N VAL A 276 17.88 19.09 10.84
CA VAL A 276 17.47 19.09 9.42
C VAL A 276 17.11 17.67 8.99
N LYS A 277 15.81 17.40 8.85
CA LYS A 277 15.29 16.16 8.25
C LYS A 277 15.94 15.90 6.89
N PRO A 278 16.24 14.64 6.55
CA PRO A 278 16.87 14.31 5.27
C PRO A 278 16.00 14.75 4.09
N GLY A 279 16.63 15.31 3.06
CA GLY A 279 15.94 15.84 1.88
C GLY A 279 15.29 14.75 1.02
N ILE A 280 14.09 15.03 0.50
CA ILE A 280 13.26 14.03 -0.20
C ILE A 280 13.55 13.93 -1.72
N MET A 281 14.23 14.92 -2.30
CA MET A 281 14.45 14.96 -3.75
C MET A 281 15.24 13.77 -4.33
N PRO A 282 16.30 13.24 -3.68
CA PRO A 282 16.98 12.04 -4.18
C PRO A 282 16.04 10.83 -4.30
N LEU A 283 15.10 10.68 -3.36
CA LEU A 283 14.08 9.64 -3.39
C LEU A 283 13.14 9.82 -4.60
N ILE A 284 12.69 11.06 -4.85
CA ILE A 284 11.82 11.38 -5.98
C ILE A 284 12.52 11.07 -7.31
N PHE A 285 13.78 11.47 -7.48
CA PHE A 285 14.50 11.17 -8.73
C PHE A 285 14.68 9.66 -8.94
N ARG A 286 14.94 8.90 -7.87
CA ARG A 286 15.04 7.45 -7.95
C ARG A 286 13.70 6.80 -8.35
N THR A 287 12.60 7.22 -7.74
CA THR A 287 11.26 6.66 -8.02
C THR A 287 10.73 7.00 -9.41
N MET A 288 11.21 8.09 -10.00
CA MET A 288 10.91 8.47 -11.38
C MET A 288 11.75 7.73 -12.42
N SER A 289 12.91 7.21 -12.03
CA SER A 289 13.83 6.47 -12.91
C SER A 289 13.53 4.96 -12.95
N ARG A 290 12.61 4.49 -12.10
CA ARG A 290 12.12 3.11 -12.01
C ARG A 290 10.67 3.03 -12.48
#